data_AF-A0A838RKD9-F1
#
_entry.id   AF-A0A838RKD9-F1
#
_cell.length_a   1.000
_cell.length_b   1.000
_cell.length_c   1.000
_cell.angle_alpha   90.00
_cell.angle_beta   90.00
_cell.angle_gamma   90.00
#
_symmetry.space_group_name_H-M   'P 1'
#
loop_
_entity.id
_entity.type
_entity.pdbx_description
1 polymer ?
#
loop_
_entity_poly.entity_id
_entity_poly.type
_entity_poly.pdbx_seq_one_letter_code
_entity_poly.pdbx_strand_id
1 'polypeptide(L)'
;MFLRHDIDFSVRKAVEMAELDSQAGARATFFVLLTAPYYNALSQDNLALLRTIAGMGHEIGLHYDCTGFEELGSTARQQRIALLANCLADGLGQAVTSIAQHKPASAGVRETFAQFRDAYNPRFCSKDGYLSDSRKRFGVDDVYGFFRANPRSQLLIHPVWWHESARDRDGALGAIQEEASTYMAEFIREETSSLTRYFQARS
;
A
#
# COMPACT_ATOMS: atom_id res chain seq x y z
N MET A 1 -15.59 -12.99 0.10
CA MET A 1 -14.38 -12.45 0.76
C MET A 1 -13.80 -11.33 -0.08
N PHE A 2 -13.38 -10.24 0.55
CA PHE A 2 -12.64 -9.13 -0.05
C PHE A 2 -11.21 -9.18 0.48
N LEU A 3 -10.23 -9.32 -0.40
CA LEU A 3 -8.82 -9.31 -0.01
C LEU A 3 -8.23 -7.94 -0.32
N ARG A 4 -7.57 -7.34 0.66
CA ARG A 4 -6.84 -6.09 0.46
C ARG A 4 -5.46 -6.13 1.09
N HIS A 5 -4.57 -5.34 0.49
CA HIS A 5 -3.19 -5.17 0.95
C HIS A 5 -2.86 -3.69 1.10
N ASP A 6 -2.46 -3.26 2.29
CA ASP A 6 -2.04 -1.87 2.53
C ASP A 6 -0.50 -1.76 2.41
N ILE A 7 -0.03 -1.00 1.41
CA ILE A 7 1.41 -0.87 1.10
C ILE A 7 2.00 0.27 1.94
N ASP A 8 2.41 -0.07 3.16
CA ASP A 8 2.96 0.92 4.10
C ASP A 8 4.45 1.23 3.86
N PHE A 9 5.25 0.24 3.44
CA PHE A 9 6.72 0.34 3.48
C PHE A 9 7.46 -0.01 2.18
N SER A 10 7.02 -1.03 1.44
CA SER A 10 7.75 -1.51 0.26
C SER A 10 6.78 -1.99 -0.82
N VAL A 11 6.95 -1.44 -2.03
CA VAL A 11 6.23 -1.88 -3.23
C VAL A 11 6.76 -3.24 -3.70
N ARG A 12 8.04 -3.57 -3.46
CA ARG A 12 8.62 -4.89 -3.80
C ARG A 12 7.94 -5.99 -2.99
N LYS A 13 7.76 -5.79 -1.69
CA LYS A 13 6.97 -6.69 -0.84
C LYS A 13 5.54 -6.86 -1.32
N ALA A 14 4.95 -5.80 -1.86
CA ALA A 14 3.61 -5.87 -2.44
C ALA A 14 3.57 -6.73 -3.72
N VAL A 15 4.62 -6.70 -4.56
CA VAL A 15 4.74 -7.60 -5.72
C VAL A 15 4.83 -9.06 -5.27
N GLU A 16 5.69 -9.38 -4.31
CA GLU A 16 5.79 -10.75 -3.76
C GLU A 16 4.43 -11.25 -3.24
N MET A 17 3.68 -10.39 -2.56
CA MET A 17 2.34 -10.73 -2.09
C MET A 17 1.34 -10.93 -3.25
N ALA A 18 1.39 -10.10 -4.29
CA ALA A 18 0.56 -10.24 -5.48
C ALA A 18 0.83 -11.56 -6.24
N GLU A 19 2.10 -12.00 -6.27
CA GLU A 19 2.47 -13.30 -6.84
C GLU A 19 1.85 -14.45 -6.04
N LEU A 20 1.88 -14.39 -4.70
CA LEU A 20 1.24 -15.38 -3.85
C LEU A 20 -0.28 -15.41 -4.03
N ASP A 21 -0.93 -14.25 -4.09
CA ASP A 21 -2.36 -14.16 -4.36
C ASP A 21 -2.71 -14.79 -5.71
N SER A 22 -1.93 -14.49 -6.75
CA SER A 22 -2.12 -15.02 -8.10
C SER A 22 -1.94 -16.54 -8.15
N GLN A 23 -0.94 -17.07 -7.46
CA GLN A 23 -0.72 -18.52 -7.31
C GLN A 23 -1.91 -19.20 -6.60
N ALA A 24 -2.53 -18.52 -5.64
CA ALA A 24 -3.74 -18.98 -4.97
C ALA A 24 -5.03 -18.76 -5.79
N GLY A 25 -4.95 -18.17 -6.99
CA GLY A 25 -6.10 -17.83 -7.82
C GLY A 25 -6.97 -16.70 -7.24
N ALA A 26 -6.42 -15.92 -6.32
CA ALA A 26 -7.09 -14.80 -5.66
C ALA A 26 -6.89 -13.50 -6.43
N ARG A 27 -7.84 -12.58 -6.27
CA ARG A 27 -7.70 -11.18 -6.66
C ARG A 27 -7.85 -10.31 -5.43
N ALA A 28 -7.11 -9.21 -5.41
CA ALA A 28 -7.02 -8.31 -4.28
C ALA A 28 -6.95 -6.86 -4.75
N THR A 29 -7.18 -5.94 -3.83
CA THR A 29 -6.92 -4.50 -4.01
C THR A 29 -5.68 -4.11 -3.20
N PHE A 30 -4.68 -3.53 -3.86
CA PHE A 30 -3.46 -3.02 -3.25
C PHE A 30 -3.56 -1.51 -3.08
N PHE A 31 -3.58 -1.03 -1.83
CA PHE A 31 -3.68 0.39 -1.50
C PHE A 31 -2.28 1.00 -1.35
N VAL A 32 -1.97 1.98 -2.21
CA VAL A 32 -0.65 2.65 -2.29
C VAL A 32 -0.65 3.94 -1.50
N LEU A 33 0.31 4.10 -0.58
CA LEU A 33 0.45 5.29 0.24
C LEU A 33 1.42 6.29 -0.41
N LEU A 34 0.88 7.29 -1.11
CA LEU A 34 1.69 8.31 -1.81
C LEU A 34 2.52 9.17 -0.85
N THR A 35 2.06 9.35 0.38
CA THR A 35 2.71 10.15 1.41
C THR A 35 3.59 9.31 2.33
N ALA A 36 3.92 8.08 1.94
CA ALA A 36 4.81 7.21 2.72
C ALA A 36 6.21 7.86 2.79
N PRO A 37 6.82 7.96 3.99
CA PRO A 37 8.19 8.48 4.11
C PRO A 37 9.25 7.45 3.69
N TYR A 38 8.85 6.19 3.46
CA TYR A 38 9.75 5.07 3.26
C TYR A 38 10.01 4.74 1.78
N TYR A 39 9.11 5.17 0.87
CA TYR A 39 9.26 4.96 -0.56
C TYR A 39 8.57 6.07 -1.35
N ASN A 40 9.07 6.36 -2.56
CA ASN A 40 8.39 7.25 -3.49
C ASN A 40 7.48 6.44 -4.42
N ALA A 41 6.17 6.44 -4.15
CA ALA A 41 5.18 5.72 -4.96
C ALA A 41 5.18 6.09 -6.45
N LEU A 42 5.60 7.32 -6.79
CA LEU A 42 5.59 7.87 -8.15
C LEU A 42 6.97 7.80 -8.83
N SER A 43 7.96 7.12 -8.24
CA SER A 43 9.20 6.82 -8.97
C SER A 43 8.91 5.85 -10.12
N GLN A 44 9.71 5.91 -11.19
CA GLN A 44 9.51 5.03 -12.34
C GLN A 44 9.59 3.55 -11.96
N ASP A 45 10.54 3.18 -11.07
CA ASP A 45 10.69 1.82 -10.56
C ASP A 45 9.45 1.35 -9.81
N ASN A 46 8.91 2.16 -8.89
CA ASN A 46 7.72 1.78 -8.14
C ASN A 46 6.47 1.77 -9.02
N LEU A 47 6.34 2.69 -9.96
CA LEU A 47 5.25 2.65 -10.95
C LEU A 47 5.32 1.38 -11.82
N ALA A 48 6.52 0.94 -12.23
CA ALA A 48 6.68 -0.32 -12.95
C ALA A 48 6.23 -1.52 -12.09
N LEU A 49 6.64 -1.58 -10.82
CA LEU A 49 6.21 -2.63 -9.89
C LEU A 49 4.69 -2.62 -9.67
N LEU A 50 4.08 -1.45 -9.49
CA LEU A 50 2.62 -1.31 -9.35
C LEU A 50 1.88 -1.74 -10.62
N ARG A 51 2.43 -1.46 -11.80
CA ARG A 51 1.89 -1.98 -13.08
C ARG A 51 2.04 -3.50 -13.17
N THR A 52 3.10 -4.09 -12.63
CA THR A 52 3.23 -5.55 -12.52
C THR A 52 2.10 -6.15 -11.67
N ILE A 53 1.81 -5.55 -10.51
CA ILE A 53 0.67 -5.96 -9.65
C ILE A 53 -0.65 -5.86 -10.41
N ALA A 54 -0.88 -4.75 -11.12
CA ALA A 54 -2.08 -4.58 -11.94
C ALA A 54 -2.15 -5.61 -13.10
N GLY A 55 -1.02 -5.92 -13.72
CA GLY A 55 -0.89 -6.90 -14.81
C GLY A 55 -1.23 -8.34 -14.39
N MET A 56 -1.08 -8.65 -13.10
CA MET A 56 -1.54 -9.91 -12.49
C MET A 56 -3.06 -9.95 -12.25
N GLY A 57 -3.78 -8.86 -12.52
CA GLY A 57 -5.24 -8.77 -12.38
C GLY A 57 -5.72 -8.25 -11.03
N HIS A 58 -4.81 -7.70 -10.21
CA HIS A 58 -5.15 -6.99 -8.98
C HIS A 58 -5.55 -5.54 -9.25
N GLU A 59 -6.34 -4.95 -8.36
CA GLU A 59 -6.69 -3.53 -8.41
C GLU A 59 -5.64 -2.70 -7.65
N ILE A 60 -5.31 -1.52 -8.17
CA ILE A 60 -4.52 -0.52 -7.44
C ILE A 60 -5.45 0.58 -6.92
N GLY A 61 -5.45 0.78 -5.60
CA GLY A 61 -6.20 1.81 -4.88
C GLY A 61 -5.29 2.82 -4.20
N LEU A 62 -5.86 3.95 -3.74
CA LEU A 62 -5.13 4.94 -2.95
C LEU A 62 -5.23 4.61 -1.45
N HIS A 63 -4.09 4.40 -0.81
CA HIS A 63 -3.97 4.51 0.65
C HIS A 63 -3.74 5.97 1.01
N TYR A 64 -4.64 6.60 1.76
CA TYR A 64 -4.51 8.02 2.10
C TYR A 64 -4.34 8.21 3.61
N ASP A 65 -3.45 9.12 3.98
CA ASP A 65 -3.29 9.59 5.36
C ASP A 65 -3.88 10.99 5.50
N CYS A 66 -4.53 11.27 6.63
CA CYS A 66 -5.05 12.59 6.96
C CYS A 66 -4.03 13.45 7.73
N THR A 67 -2.87 12.89 8.07
CA THR A 67 -1.79 13.57 8.80
C THR A 67 -1.35 14.82 8.05
N GLY A 68 -1.39 15.97 8.73
CA GLY A 68 -1.06 17.28 8.16
C GLY A 68 -2.23 18.00 7.47
N PHE A 69 -3.43 17.42 7.47
CA PHE A 69 -4.66 18.01 6.90
C PHE A 69 -5.84 17.97 7.87
N GLU A 70 -5.61 17.73 9.16
CA GLU A 70 -6.63 17.57 10.19
C GLU A 70 -7.49 18.83 10.36
N GLU A 71 -6.85 20.00 10.29
CA GLU A 71 -7.49 21.31 10.43
C GLU A 71 -8.27 21.75 9.18
N LEU A 72 -8.15 21.03 8.05
CA LEU A 72 -8.88 21.38 6.84
C LEU A 72 -10.39 21.13 7.01
N GLY A 73 -11.22 21.89 6.31
CA GLY A 73 -12.64 21.54 6.15
C GLY A 73 -12.81 20.26 5.32
N SER A 74 -13.97 19.58 5.47
CA SER A 74 -14.30 18.35 4.74
C SER A 74 -14.09 18.48 3.21
N THR A 75 -14.59 19.57 2.61
CA THR A 75 -14.41 19.84 1.16
C THR A 75 -12.93 19.89 0.75
N ALA A 76 -12.08 20.56 1.54
CA ALA A 76 -10.65 20.68 1.23
C ALA A 76 -9.93 19.33 1.39
N ARG A 77 -10.29 18.51 2.40
CA ARG A 77 -9.79 17.13 2.51
C ARG A 77 -10.20 16.27 1.32
N GLN A 78 -11.45 16.38 0.87
CA GLN A 78 -11.96 15.66 -0.31
C GLN A 78 -11.19 16.03 -1.58
N GLN A 79 -10.94 17.31 -1.80
CA GLN A 79 -10.13 17.78 -2.92
C GLN A 79 -8.70 17.27 -2.85
N ARG A 80 -8.09 17.25 -1.66
CA ARG A 80 -6.72 16.74 -1.45
C ARG A 80 -6.61 15.25 -1.77
N ILE A 81 -7.56 14.44 -1.31
CA ILE A 81 -7.57 12.99 -1.56
C ILE A 81 -7.86 12.70 -3.03
N ALA A 82 -8.77 13.45 -3.66
CA ALA A 82 -9.01 13.37 -5.10
C ALA A 82 -7.74 13.70 -5.92
N LEU A 83 -6.98 14.73 -5.50
CA LEU A 83 -5.72 15.08 -6.13
C LEU A 83 -4.70 13.94 -6.02
N LEU A 84 -4.53 13.34 -4.83
CA LEU A 84 -3.62 12.21 -4.64
C LEU A 84 -4.03 11.00 -5.50
N ALA A 85 -5.32 10.69 -5.57
CA ALA A 85 -5.83 9.61 -6.41
C ALA A 85 -5.56 9.88 -7.90
N ASN A 86 -5.73 11.13 -8.35
CA ASN A 86 -5.44 11.52 -9.73
C ASN A 86 -3.95 11.46 -10.05
N CYS A 87 -3.07 11.84 -9.13
CA CYS A 87 -1.61 11.69 -9.32
C CYS A 87 -1.21 10.22 -9.47
N LEU A 88 -1.78 9.34 -8.65
CA LEU A 88 -1.54 7.90 -8.78
C LEU A 88 -2.10 7.36 -10.10
N ALA A 89 -3.30 7.78 -10.47
CA ALA A 89 -3.94 7.36 -11.72
C ALA A 89 -3.12 7.77 -12.96
N ASP A 90 -2.65 9.01 -12.99
CA ASP A 90 -1.78 9.54 -14.05
C ASP A 90 -0.47 8.75 -14.14
N GLY A 91 0.20 8.55 -13.00
CA GLY A 91 1.44 7.77 -12.95
C GLY A 91 1.25 6.33 -13.44
N LEU A 92 0.11 5.69 -13.16
CA LEU A 92 -0.17 4.32 -13.59
C LEU A 92 -0.70 4.24 -15.03
N GLY A 93 -1.28 5.32 -15.57
CA GLY A 93 -2.02 5.30 -16.83
C GLY A 93 -3.37 4.58 -16.73
N GLN A 94 -3.93 4.44 -15.53
CA GLN A 94 -5.22 3.78 -15.27
C GLN A 94 -6.00 4.44 -14.14
N ALA A 95 -7.32 4.32 -14.14
CA ALA A 95 -8.16 4.96 -13.13
C ALA A 95 -7.99 4.33 -11.74
N VAL A 96 -7.80 5.17 -10.73
CA VAL A 96 -7.87 4.78 -9.31
C VAL A 96 -9.29 5.01 -8.81
N THR A 97 -9.98 3.94 -8.41
CA THR A 97 -11.41 4.00 -8.06
C THR A 97 -11.74 3.52 -6.66
N SER A 98 -10.74 3.02 -5.92
CA SER A 98 -10.88 2.55 -4.54
C SER A 98 -9.90 3.28 -3.62
N ILE A 99 -10.31 3.50 -2.36
CA ILE A 99 -9.50 4.16 -1.34
C ILE A 99 -9.54 3.39 0.00
N ALA A 100 -8.48 3.53 0.79
CA ALA A 100 -8.44 3.07 2.17
C ALA A 100 -7.68 4.09 3.04
N GLN A 101 -8.25 4.48 4.18
CA GLN A 101 -7.60 5.40 5.12
C GLN A 101 -6.46 4.69 5.87
N HIS A 102 -5.28 5.30 5.92
CA HIS A 102 -4.19 4.88 6.78
C HIS A 102 -4.49 5.23 8.24
N LYS A 103 -4.37 4.23 9.12
CA LYS A 103 -4.58 4.35 10.57
C LYS A 103 -5.85 5.12 10.96
N PRO A 104 -7.05 4.65 10.56
CA PRO A 104 -8.31 5.36 10.82
C PRO A 104 -8.58 5.56 12.32
N ALA A 105 -8.07 4.67 13.18
CA ALA A 105 -8.23 4.76 14.63
C ALA A 105 -7.54 5.99 15.25
N SER A 106 -6.50 6.55 14.61
CA SER A 106 -5.80 7.74 15.08
C SER A 106 -6.20 9.02 14.34
N ALA A 107 -6.97 8.93 13.26
CA ALA A 107 -7.22 10.06 12.37
C ALA A 107 -8.27 11.06 12.88
N GLY A 108 -9.01 10.73 13.96
CA GLY A 108 -10.03 11.58 14.59
C GLY A 108 -11.28 11.88 13.75
N VAL A 109 -11.15 11.88 12.42
CA VAL A 109 -12.18 12.16 11.43
C VAL A 109 -12.12 11.11 10.33
N ARG A 110 -13.30 10.59 10.00
CA ARG A 110 -13.50 9.74 8.82
C ARG A 110 -14.50 10.38 7.88
N GLU A 111 -14.01 10.77 6.73
CA GLU A 111 -14.80 11.35 5.65
C GLU A 111 -15.40 10.26 4.77
N THR A 112 -16.52 10.57 4.13
CA THR A 112 -17.10 9.70 3.09
C THR A 112 -16.83 10.32 1.73
N PHE A 113 -16.31 9.52 0.80
CA PHE A 113 -15.98 9.97 -0.56
C PHE A 113 -16.89 9.27 -1.56
N ALA A 114 -17.94 9.94 -2.00
CA ALA A 114 -18.94 9.35 -2.90
C ALA A 114 -18.34 8.86 -4.23
N GLN A 115 -17.26 9.47 -4.69
CA GLN A 115 -16.58 9.13 -5.94
C GLN A 115 -15.72 7.85 -5.87
N PHE A 116 -15.42 7.34 -4.67
CA PHE A 116 -14.51 6.21 -4.47
C PHE A 116 -15.19 5.05 -3.74
N ARG A 117 -14.74 3.83 -4.05
CA ARG A 117 -15.04 2.66 -3.22
C ARG A 117 -14.15 2.68 -2.00
N ASP A 118 -14.69 3.12 -0.87
CA ASP A 118 -13.99 3.07 0.41
C ASP A 118 -13.95 1.62 0.94
N ALA A 119 -12.74 1.09 1.15
CA ALA A 119 -12.49 -0.25 1.71
C ALA A 119 -13.11 -0.46 3.08
N TYR A 120 -13.37 0.62 3.82
CA TYR A 120 -14.03 0.58 5.11
C TYR A 120 -15.55 0.81 5.03
N ASN A 121 -16.15 0.89 3.84
CA ASN A 121 -17.60 0.93 3.70
C ASN A 121 -18.21 -0.29 4.43
N PRO A 122 -19.33 -0.14 5.17
CA PRO A 122 -19.95 -1.25 5.92
C PRO A 122 -20.27 -2.49 5.09
N ARG A 123 -20.44 -2.36 3.76
CA ARG A 123 -20.60 -3.47 2.82
C ARG A 123 -19.38 -4.40 2.78
N PHE A 124 -18.18 -3.86 3.00
CA PHE A 124 -16.90 -4.57 2.95
C PHE A 124 -16.31 -4.77 4.36
N CYS A 125 -16.57 -3.84 5.27
CA CYS A 125 -16.02 -3.82 6.62
C CYS A 125 -17.16 -3.84 7.66
N SER A 126 -17.66 -5.02 7.99
CA SER A 126 -18.59 -5.22 9.09
C SER A 126 -17.83 -5.63 10.37
N LYS A 127 -18.46 -5.41 11.54
CA LYS A 127 -17.90 -5.80 12.83
C LYS A 127 -17.54 -7.29 12.90
N ASP A 128 -18.37 -8.12 12.28
CA ASP A 128 -18.23 -9.58 12.34
C ASP A 128 -17.46 -10.15 11.14
N GLY A 129 -17.17 -9.33 10.13
CA GLY A 129 -16.58 -9.73 8.85
C GLY A 129 -15.31 -8.96 8.50
N TYR A 130 -14.51 -8.55 9.48
CA TYR A 130 -13.22 -7.89 9.23
C TYR A 130 -12.11 -8.53 10.05
N LEU A 131 -11.02 -8.90 9.38
CA LEU A 131 -9.81 -9.40 10.02
C LEU A 131 -8.58 -8.73 9.39
N SER A 132 -7.59 -8.39 10.22
CA SER A 132 -6.31 -7.89 9.75
C SER A 132 -5.13 -8.48 10.52
N ASP A 133 -3.96 -8.50 9.89
CA ASP A 133 -2.67 -8.89 10.46
C ASP A 133 -1.99 -7.74 11.23
N SER A 134 -2.77 -6.90 11.91
CA SER A 134 -2.27 -5.69 12.59
C SER A 134 -1.08 -6.00 13.49
N ARG A 135 0.04 -5.29 13.29
CA ARG A 135 1.30 -5.51 14.01
C ARG A 135 1.78 -6.98 13.94
N LYS A 136 1.57 -7.63 12.80
CA LYS A 136 1.94 -9.02 12.52
C LYS A 136 1.15 -10.07 13.33
N ARG A 137 -0.07 -9.72 13.74
CA ARG A 137 -0.95 -10.62 14.49
C ARG A 137 -2.37 -10.53 13.98
N PHE A 138 -3.01 -11.68 13.84
CA PHE A 138 -4.46 -11.76 13.71
C PHE A 138 -5.10 -11.66 15.09
N GLY A 139 -6.30 -11.06 15.14
CA GLY A 139 -7.10 -10.96 16.36
C GLY A 139 -7.82 -12.26 16.75
N VAL A 140 -7.56 -13.36 16.02
CA VAL A 140 -8.18 -14.68 16.19
C VAL A 140 -7.12 -15.77 16.05
N ASP A 141 -7.33 -16.91 16.72
CA ASP A 141 -6.42 -18.06 16.63
C ASP A 141 -6.67 -18.89 15.36
N ASP A 142 -7.94 -19.07 14.98
CA ASP A 142 -8.34 -19.80 13.76
C ASP A 142 -8.81 -18.84 12.66
N VAL A 143 -7.86 -18.41 11.83
CA VAL A 143 -8.10 -17.56 10.66
C VAL A 143 -9.03 -18.25 9.65
N TYR A 144 -8.83 -19.55 9.40
CA TYR A 144 -9.65 -20.28 8.43
C TYR A 144 -11.08 -20.46 8.93
N GLY A 145 -11.26 -20.78 10.20
CA GLY A 145 -12.57 -20.85 10.87
C GLY A 145 -13.32 -19.52 10.81
N PHE A 146 -12.63 -18.40 11.05
CA PHE A 146 -13.21 -17.06 10.91
C PHE A 146 -13.83 -16.85 9.53
N PHE A 147 -13.10 -17.16 8.45
CA PHE A 147 -13.60 -16.97 7.08
C PHE A 147 -14.69 -17.97 6.68
N ARG A 148 -14.66 -19.20 7.22
CA ARG A 148 -15.76 -20.16 7.03
C ARG A 148 -17.07 -19.69 7.68
N ALA A 149 -16.99 -19.11 8.87
CA ALA A 149 -18.16 -18.58 9.57
C ALA A 149 -18.68 -17.28 8.94
N ASN A 150 -17.80 -16.50 8.30
CA ASN A 150 -18.10 -15.18 7.75
C ASN A 150 -17.79 -15.10 6.24
N PRO A 151 -18.65 -15.64 5.35
CA PRO A 151 -18.38 -15.69 3.91
C PRO A 151 -18.34 -14.30 3.25
N ARG A 152 -19.06 -13.33 3.84
CA ARG A 152 -18.99 -11.90 3.49
C ARG A 152 -18.11 -11.18 4.50
N SER A 153 -16.81 -11.28 4.27
CA SER A 153 -15.79 -10.69 5.11
C SER A 153 -14.67 -10.08 4.28
N GLN A 154 -13.85 -9.28 4.94
CA GLN A 154 -12.66 -8.65 4.40
C GLN A 154 -11.42 -9.09 5.20
N LEU A 155 -10.37 -9.40 4.47
CA LEU A 155 -9.04 -9.67 4.99
C LEU A 155 -8.12 -8.50 4.57
N LEU A 156 -7.52 -7.83 5.56
CA LEU A 156 -6.43 -6.90 5.35
C LEU A 156 -5.10 -7.56 5.73
N ILE A 157 -4.16 -7.57 4.79
CA ILE A 157 -2.77 -7.96 5.02
C ILE A 157 -1.86 -6.76 4.77
N HIS A 158 -0.79 -6.60 5.53
CA HIS A 158 0.25 -5.63 5.21
C HIS A 158 1.47 -6.41 4.69
N PRO A 159 1.87 -6.24 3.42
CA PRO A 159 2.96 -7.02 2.82
C PRO A 159 4.29 -6.95 3.60
N VAL A 160 4.49 -5.86 4.36
CA VAL A 160 5.67 -5.65 5.22
C VAL A 160 5.90 -6.77 6.24
N TRP A 161 4.86 -7.47 6.69
CA TRP A 161 4.98 -8.48 7.75
C TRP A 161 5.42 -9.86 7.28
N TRP A 162 5.28 -10.13 5.98
CA TRP A 162 5.35 -11.48 5.44
C TRP A 162 6.58 -11.65 4.57
N HIS A 163 7.47 -12.55 4.96
CA HIS A 163 8.70 -12.88 4.25
C HIS A 163 8.74 -14.39 4.03
N GLU A 164 9.50 -14.83 3.03
CA GLU A 164 9.71 -16.25 2.74
C GLU A 164 10.22 -17.02 3.97
N SER A 165 11.20 -16.44 4.67
CA SER A 165 11.65 -16.95 5.96
C SER A 165 10.89 -16.29 7.11
N ALA A 166 10.50 -17.12 8.10
CA ALA A 166 9.85 -16.64 9.30
C ALA A 166 10.75 -15.63 10.03
N ARG A 167 10.23 -14.42 10.20
CA ARG A 167 10.85 -13.34 10.99
C ARG A 167 9.92 -13.00 12.14
N ASP A 168 10.42 -12.40 13.20
CA ASP A 168 9.55 -11.69 14.14
C ASP A 168 9.21 -10.29 13.57
N ARG A 169 8.60 -9.42 14.38
CA ARG A 169 8.23 -8.08 13.90
C ARG A 169 9.47 -7.23 13.61
N ASP A 170 10.45 -7.28 14.50
CA ASP A 170 11.61 -6.40 14.43
C ASP A 170 12.54 -6.85 13.29
N GLY A 171 12.67 -8.16 13.06
CA GLY A 171 13.38 -8.72 11.91
C GLY A 171 12.70 -8.47 10.56
N ALA A 172 11.35 -8.34 10.53
CA ALA A 172 10.64 -7.92 9.33
C ALA A 172 10.93 -6.44 9.01
N LEU A 173 10.81 -5.55 10.00
CA LEU A 173 11.15 -4.14 9.83
C LEU A 173 12.65 -3.92 9.53
N GLY A 174 13.53 -4.73 10.10
CA GLY A 174 14.97 -4.69 9.81
C GLY A 174 15.28 -5.01 8.35
N ALA A 175 14.59 -6.00 7.76
CA ALA A 175 14.74 -6.32 6.33
C ALA A 175 14.31 -5.15 5.44
N ILE A 176 13.23 -4.47 5.81
CA ILE A 176 12.72 -3.29 5.10
C ILE A 176 13.69 -2.11 5.22
N GLN A 177 14.27 -1.91 6.40
CA GLN A 177 15.28 -0.89 6.61
C GLN A 177 16.52 -1.15 5.73
N GLU A 178 16.96 -2.40 5.64
CA GLU A 178 18.08 -2.81 4.79
C GLU A 178 17.77 -2.59 3.30
N GLU A 179 16.57 -2.97 2.85
CA GLU A 179 16.08 -2.72 1.49
C GLU A 179 16.11 -1.22 1.16
N ALA A 180 15.48 -0.39 2.00
CA ALA A 180 15.39 1.05 1.78
C ALA A 180 16.77 1.72 1.78
N SER A 181 17.65 1.29 2.69
CA SER A 181 19.02 1.82 2.82
C SER A 181 19.86 1.45 1.60
N THR A 182 19.74 0.22 1.11
CA THR A 182 20.44 -0.26 -0.10
C THR A 182 19.98 0.51 -1.33
N TYR A 183 18.66 0.64 -1.53
CA TYR A 183 18.09 1.38 -2.65
C TYR A 183 18.56 2.84 -2.68
N MET A 184 18.52 3.53 -1.53
CA MET A 184 18.98 4.92 -1.44
C MET A 184 20.49 5.04 -1.73
N ALA A 185 21.30 4.11 -1.21
CA ALA A 185 22.74 4.10 -1.46
C ALA A 185 23.08 3.84 -2.94
N GLU A 186 22.33 2.98 -3.62
CA GLU A 186 22.45 2.76 -5.07
C GLU A 186 22.10 4.01 -5.86
N PHE A 187 20.94 4.62 -5.57
CA PHE A 187 20.51 5.85 -6.23
C PHE A 187 21.55 6.98 -6.12
N ILE A 188 22.09 7.22 -4.92
CA ILE A 188 23.13 8.25 -4.70
C ILE A 188 24.43 7.92 -5.47
N ARG A 189 24.82 6.64 -5.54
CA ARG A 189 26.01 6.21 -6.29
C ARG A 189 25.85 6.42 -7.79
N GLU A 190 24.67 6.15 -8.35
CA GLU A 190 24.36 6.38 -9.76
C GLU A 190 24.43 7.86 -10.13
N GLU A 191 23.82 8.72 -9.32
CA GLU A 191 23.87 10.19 -9.49
C GLU A 191 25.32 10.71 -9.41
N THR A 192 26.10 10.23 -8.42
CA THR A 192 27.51 10.61 -8.28
C THR A 192 28.31 10.20 -9.52
N SER A 193 28.10 8.98 -10.02
CA SER A 193 28.79 8.45 -11.20
C SER A 193 28.39 9.19 -12.48
N SER A 194 27.13 9.66 -12.57
CA SER A 194 26.65 10.50 -13.67
C SER A 194 27.36 11.85 -13.70
N LEU A 195 27.47 12.50 -12.54
CA LEU A 195 28.19 13.78 -12.40
C LEU A 195 29.67 13.66 -12.75
N THR A 196 30.35 12.61 -12.28
CA THR A 196 31.77 12.37 -12.62
C THR A 196 31.97 12.26 -14.14
N ARG A 197 31.11 11.51 -14.83
CA ARG A 197 31.16 11.37 -16.30
C ARG A 197 30.94 12.69 -17.01
N TYR A 198 29.99 13.51 -16.53
CA TYR A 198 29.70 14.82 -17.12
C TYR A 198 30.90 15.78 -17.04
N PHE A 199 31.62 15.80 -15.92
CA PHE A 199 32.81 16.65 -15.78
C PHE A 199 34.01 16.13 -16.57
N GLN A 200 34.22 14.80 -16.66
CA GLN A 200 35.28 14.21 -17.48
C GLN A 200 35.09 14.43 -18.99
N ALA A 201 33.85 14.47 -19.47
CA ALA A 201 33.56 14.72 -20.88
C ALA A 201 33.79 16.19 -21.31
N ARG A 202 34.12 17.08 -20.37
CA ARG A 202 34.31 18.52 -20.58
C ARG A 202 35.72 19.03 -20.28
N SER A 203 36.60 18.15 -19.81
CA SER A 203 38.05 18.38 -19.63
C SER A 203 38.84 17.82 -20.80
#